data_AF-A0A9C9YT22-F1
#
_entry.id   AF-A0A9C9YT22-F1
#
_cell.length_a   1.000
_cell.length_b   1.000
_cell.length_c   1.000
_cell.angle_alpha   90.00
_cell.angle_beta   90.00
_cell.angle_gamma   90.00
#
_symmetry.space_group_name_H-M   'P 1'
#
loop_
_entity.id
_entity.type
_entity.pdbx_description
1 polymer ?
#
loop_
_entity_poly.entity_id
_entity_poly.type
_entity_poly.pdbx_seq_one_letter_code
_entity_poly.pdbx_strand_id
1 'polypeptide(L)'
;MANINLTDSRQRERAEANVDSDIPLRWTGKRIPRVEAIRKYVFSSKLQIVHINGLTYDFLYGMARELDEMDCLMLLGGGKKGKQPLVFRRGSTAYRGFLEGRVQGESYILLPHLSNMELKNAAGKDSR
;
A
#
# COMPACT_ATOMS: atom_id res chain seq x y z
N MET A 1 -38.38 28.78 -18.17
CA MET A 1 -38.25 27.43 -17.57
C MET A 1 -36.82 26.97 -17.78
N ALA A 2 -36.04 26.79 -16.72
CA ALA A 2 -34.63 26.40 -16.83
C ALA A 2 -34.52 24.87 -16.75
N ASN A 3 -33.97 24.25 -17.80
CA ASN A 3 -33.69 22.82 -17.85
C ASN A 3 -32.47 22.51 -16.96
N ILE A 4 -32.73 21.92 -15.79
CA ILE A 4 -31.70 21.33 -14.94
C ILE A 4 -31.35 19.97 -15.55
N ASN A 5 -30.19 19.86 -16.21
CA ASN A 5 -29.62 18.58 -16.57
C ASN A 5 -29.20 17.86 -15.28
N LEU A 6 -30.00 16.90 -14.82
CA LEU A 6 -29.59 15.99 -13.75
C LEU A 6 -28.40 15.18 -14.24
N THR A 7 -27.22 15.44 -13.66
CA THR A 7 -26.02 14.65 -13.89
C THR A 7 -26.25 13.23 -13.41
N ASP A 8 -26.20 12.27 -14.33
CA ASP A 8 -26.37 10.84 -14.06
C ASP A 8 -25.39 10.40 -12.96
N SER A 9 -25.91 9.98 -11.81
CA SER A 9 -25.06 9.57 -10.69
C SER A 9 -24.38 8.24 -11.06
N ARG A 10 -23.11 8.31 -11.46
CA ARG A 10 -22.31 7.12 -11.78
C ARG A 10 -22.41 6.13 -10.61
N GLN A 11 -23.09 5.00 -10.83
CA GLN A 11 -23.20 3.95 -9.81
C GLN A 11 -21.79 3.58 -9.35
N ARG A 12 -21.52 3.72 -8.04
CA ARG A 12 -20.23 3.30 -7.48
C ARG A 12 -20.14 1.79 -7.58
N GLU A 13 -19.38 1.32 -8.55
CA GLU A 13 -19.06 -0.10 -8.69
C GLU A 13 -18.34 -0.57 -7.42
N ARG A 14 -18.88 -1.63 -6.79
CA ARG A 14 -18.31 -2.17 -5.57
C ARG A 14 -17.12 -3.05 -5.96
N ALA A 15 -15.91 -2.58 -5.66
CA ALA A 15 -14.71 -3.37 -5.88
C ALA A 15 -14.76 -4.68 -5.08
N GLU A 16 -14.35 -5.78 -5.71
CA GLU A 16 -14.24 -7.09 -5.08
C GLU A 16 -12.95 -7.18 -4.23
N ALA A 17 -12.96 -8.06 -3.22
CA ALA A 17 -11.80 -8.30 -2.38
C ALA A 17 -10.70 -9.06 -3.17
N ASN A 18 -9.44 -8.69 -2.96
CA ASN A 18 -8.31 -9.26 -3.71
C ASN A 18 -7.02 -9.49 -2.90
N VAL A 19 -7.06 -9.29 -1.58
CA VAL A 19 -5.90 -9.51 -0.70
C VAL A 19 -5.80 -10.96 -0.23
N ASP A 20 -6.95 -11.56 0.10
CA ASP A 20 -7.08 -12.95 0.53
C ASP A 20 -7.75 -13.77 -0.57
N SER A 21 -7.10 -13.80 -1.73
CA SER A 21 -7.59 -14.50 -2.92
C SER A 21 -6.52 -15.47 -3.43
N ASP A 22 -6.88 -16.35 -4.36
CA ASP A 22 -5.95 -17.30 -4.98
C ASP A 22 -4.79 -16.62 -5.74
N ILE A 23 -4.91 -15.31 -6.03
CA ILE A 23 -3.85 -14.52 -6.66
C ILE A 23 -3.06 -13.82 -5.56
N PRO A 24 -1.77 -14.14 -5.37
CA PRO A 24 -0.96 -13.50 -4.34
C PRO A 24 -0.71 -12.03 -4.66
N LEU A 25 -0.53 -11.23 -3.61
CA LEU A 25 -0.06 -9.86 -3.76
C LEU A 25 1.35 -9.86 -4.35
N ARG A 26 1.57 -8.96 -5.31
CA ARG A 26 2.88 -8.82 -5.96
C ARG A 26 3.71 -7.75 -5.29
N TRP A 27 4.97 -8.09 -5.07
CA TRP A 27 6.06 -7.12 -4.96
C TRP A 27 6.27 -6.51 -6.33
N THR A 28 5.94 -5.22 -6.47
CA THR A 28 5.92 -4.57 -7.79
C THR A 28 7.31 -4.21 -8.32
N GLY A 29 8.35 -4.33 -7.47
CA GLY A 29 9.69 -3.82 -7.74
C GLY A 29 9.82 -2.30 -7.59
N LYS A 30 8.69 -1.58 -7.43
CA LYS A 30 8.69 -0.14 -7.21
C LYS A 30 9.00 0.17 -5.74
N ARG A 31 10.24 0.56 -5.50
CA ARG A 31 10.74 1.02 -4.20
C ARG A 31 10.53 2.53 -4.03
N ILE A 32 10.23 2.96 -2.82
CA ILE A 32 10.05 4.36 -2.44
C ILE A 32 10.88 4.61 -1.19
N PRO A 33 11.84 5.56 -1.19
CA PRO A 33 12.63 5.88 0.00
C PRO A 33 11.74 6.22 1.20
N ARG A 34 12.12 5.80 2.41
CA ARG A 34 11.29 5.96 3.61
C ARG A 34 10.91 7.42 3.87
N VAL A 35 11.88 8.32 3.71
CA VAL A 35 11.67 9.77 3.87
C VAL A 35 10.72 10.35 2.82
N GLU A 36 10.75 9.85 1.58
CA GLU A 36 9.79 10.28 0.55
C GLU A 36 8.38 9.78 0.89
N ALA A 37 8.27 8.52 1.32
CA ALA A 37 6.98 7.89 1.61
C ALA A 37 6.21 8.67 2.69
N ILE A 38 6.86 9.03 3.81
CA ILE A 38 6.24 9.78 4.90
C ILE A 38 5.86 11.22 4.53
N ARG A 39 6.55 11.81 3.55
CA ARG A 39 6.28 13.18 3.07
C ARG A 39 5.16 13.23 2.05
N LYS A 40 4.91 12.11 1.35
CA LYS A 40 4.00 12.04 0.22
C LYS A 40 2.67 11.36 0.54
N TYR A 41 2.65 10.39 1.45
CA TYR A 41 1.48 9.57 1.71
C TYR A 41 0.96 9.74 3.14
N VAL A 42 -0.36 9.73 3.30
CA VAL A 42 -1.00 9.63 4.61
C VAL A 42 -1.35 8.15 4.85
N PHE A 43 -0.66 7.52 5.79
CA PHE A 43 -0.92 6.13 6.15
C PHE A 43 -2.06 6.07 7.17
N SER A 44 -3.21 5.53 6.75
CA SER A 44 -4.42 5.46 7.59
C SER A 44 -4.51 4.17 8.40
N SER A 45 -3.77 3.13 8.01
CA SER A 45 -3.75 1.84 8.71
C SER A 45 -2.44 1.11 8.43
N LYS A 46 -2.12 0.12 9.27
CA LYS A 46 -1.01 -0.80 9.08
C LYS A 46 -1.43 -2.21 9.46
N LEU A 47 -0.82 -3.19 8.81
CA LEU A 47 -0.91 -4.61 9.16
C LEU A 47 0.48 -5.11 9.57
N GLN A 48 0.57 -6.30 10.14
CA GLN A 48 1.84 -6.98 10.37
C GLN A 48 1.77 -8.36 9.73
N ILE A 49 2.81 -8.71 8.97
CA ILE A 49 3.01 -10.06 8.46
C ILE A 49 3.90 -10.80 9.46
N VAL A 50 3.42 -11.96 9.92
CA VAL A 50 4.13 -12.79 10.91
C VAL A 50 4.42 -14.16 10.33
N HIS A 51 5.54 -14.74 10.73
CA HIS A 51 5.89 -16.11 10.39
C HIS A 51 5.04 -17.10 11.20
N ILE A 52 4.86 -18.30 10.66
CA ILE A 52 4.15 -19.39 11.32
C ILE A 52 5.07 -20.58 11.64
N ASN A 53 6.30 -20.58 11.14
CA ASN A 53 7.32 -21.59 11.35
C ASN A 53 8.72 -21.03 11.00
N GLY A 54 9.78 -21.82 11.22
CA GLY A 54 11.17 -21.40 10.93
C GLY A 54 11.43 -21.08 9.46
N LEU A 55 10.87 -21.85 8.53
CA LEU A 55 11.07 -21.59 7.10
C LEU A 55 10.46 -20.24 6.68
N THR A 56 9.24 -19.95 7.13
CA THR A 56 8.59 -18.65 6.88
C THR A 56 9.28 -17.51 7.63
N TYR A 57 9.91 -17.79 8.78
CA TYR A 57 10.77 -16.81 9.46
C TYR A 57 11.93 -16.39 8.55
N ASP A 58 12.70 -17.33 7.99
CA ASP A 58 13.87 -17.00 7.17
C ASP A 58 13.51 -16.15 5.96
N PHE A 59 12.41 -16.50 5.27
CA PHE A 59 11.90 -15.72 4.14
C PHE A 59 11.50 -14.30 4.56
N LEU A 60 10.70 -14.17 5.61
CA LEU A 60 10.19 -12.87 6.05
C LEU A 60 11.30 -12.00 6.67
N TYR A 61 12.25 -12.58 7.39
CA TYR A 61 13.44 -11.89 7.87
C TYR A 61 14.29 -11.38 6.70
N GLY A 62 14.56 -12.22 5.70
CA GLY A 62 15.31 -11.82 4.51
C GLY A 62 14.66 -10.67 3.75
N MET A 63 13.33 -10.73 3.58
CA MET A 63 12.55 -9.64 2.98
C MET A 63 12.59 -8.36 3.82
N ALA A 64 12.50 -8.49 5.16
CA ALA A 64 12.57 -7.35 6.06
C ALA A 64 13.94 -6.67 5.97
N ARG A 65 15.01 -7.47 6.01
CA ARG A 65 16.39 -7.01 5.92
C ARG A 65 16.67 -6.29 4.62
N GLU A 66 16.23 -6.83 3.48
CA GLU A 66 16.40 -6.18 2.17
C GLU A 66 15.81 -4.77 2.19
N LEU A 67 14.58 -4.60 2.70
CA LEU A 67 13.92 -3.29 2.71
C LEU A 67 14.57 -2.31 3.70
N ASP A 68 15.04 -2.82 4.84
CA ASP A 68 15.67 -2.01 5.88
C ASP A 68 17.05 -1.50 5.45
N GLU A 69 17.89 -2.38 4.89
CA GLU A 69 19.21 -2.02 4.33
C GLU A 69 19.09 -0.99 3.20
N MET A 70 18.03 -1.08 2.41
CA MET A 70 17.74 -0.15 1.33
C MET A 70 17.06 1.16 1.78
N ASP A 71 16.70 1.29 3.05
CA ASP A 71 15.90 2.38 3.61
C ASP A 71 14.67 2.77 2.76
N CYS A 72 13.90 1.76 2.35
CA CYS A 72 12.78 1.96 1.42
C CYS A 72 11.55 1.12 1.76
N LEU A 73 10.41 1.53 1.21
CA LEU A 73 9.18 0.76 1.18
C LEU A 73 8.97 0.18 -0.21
N MET A 74 8.46 -1.04 -0.29
CA MET A 74 8.07 -1.70 -1.54
C MET A 74 6.57 -1.53 -1.78
N LEU A 75 6.19 -1.01 -2.96
CA LEU A 75 4.78 -0.96 -3.33
C LEU A 75 4.25 -2.38 -3.59
N LEU A 76 3.13 -2.70 -2.95
CA LEU A 76 2.36 -3.92 -3.14
C LEU A 76 1.21 -3.68 -4.10
N GLY A 77 0.93 -4.67 -4.95
CA GLY A 77 -0.18 -4.60 -5.90
C GLY A 77 -0.97 -5.90 -5.99
N GLY A 78 -2.29 -5.78 -6.07
CA GLY A 78 -3.20 -6.89 -6.27
C GLY A 78 -3.38 -7.27 -7.74
N GLY A 79 -4.07 -8.39 -7.95
CA GLY A 79 -4.44 -8.92 -9.26
C GLY A 79 -3.27 -9.51 -10.05
N LYS A 80 -3.57 -10.18 -11.17
CA LYS A 80 -2.59 -10.98 -11.94
C LYS A 80 -1.31 -10.23 -12.31
N LYS A 81 -1.41 -8.92 -12.59
CA LYS A 81 -0.29 -8.05 -12.98
C LYS A 81 0.27 -7.19 -11.85
N GLY A 82 -0.26 -7.27 -10.62
CA GLY A 82 0.20 -6.47 -9.49
C GLY A 82 -0.06 -4.96 -9.65
N LYS A 83 -1.10 -4.58 -10.40
CA LYS A 83 -1.43 -3.17 -10.70
C LYS A 83 -2.72 -2.70 -10.01
N GLN A 84 -3.47 -3.62 -9.40
CA GLN A 84 -4.70 -3.27 -8.72
C GLN A 84 -4.41 -2.77 -7.30
N PRO A 85 -5.23 -1.87 -6.75
CA PRO A 85 -5.16 -1.53 -5.34
C PRO A 85 -5.55 -2.75 -4.49
N LEU A 86 -5.24 -2.68 -3.20
CA LEU A 86 -5.59 -3.68 -2.21
C LEU A 86 -7.01 -3.42 -1.68
N VAL A 87 -7.89 -4.40 -1.85
CA VAL A 87 -9.27 -4.38 -1.35
C VAL A 87 -9.44 -5.58 -0.42
N PHE A 88 -9.70 -5.32 0.85
CA PHE A 88 -9.75 -6.35 1.89
C PHE A 88 -11.14 -6.98 2.03
N ARG A 89 -12.20 -6.20 1.75
CA ARG A 89 -13.60 -6.64 1.78
C ARG A 89 -14.34 -6.03 0.60
N ARG A 90 -15.37 -6.72 0.11
CA ARG A 90 -16.20 -6.24 -1.00
C ARG A 90 -16.80 -4.87 -0.66
N GLY A 91 -16.59 -3.89 -1.55
CA GLY A 91 -17.06 -2.50 -1.38
C GLY A 91 -16.32 -1.70 -0.30
N SER A 92 -15.24 -2.22 0.29
CA SER A 92 -14.39 -1.47 1.22
C SER A 92 -13.48 -0.47 0.49
N THR A 93 -12.88 0.44 1.26
CA THR A 93 -11.87 1.36 0.76
C THR A 93 -10.71 0.60 0.10
N ALA A 94 -10.38 1.00 -1.12
CA ALA A 94 -9.21 0.50 -1.82
C ALA A 94 -7.95 1.25 -1.34
N TYR A 95 -6.89 0.51 -1.04
CA TYR A 95 -5.64 1.06 -0.53
C TYR A 95 -4.47 0.78 -1.49
N ARG A 96 -3.47 1.66 -1.47
CA ARG A 96 -2.11 1.29 -1.84
C ARG A 96 -1.43 0.71 -0.62
N GLY A 97 -0.78 -0.44 -0.80
CA GLY A 97 0.03 -1.08 0.23
C GLY A 97 1.50 -0.77 0.04
N PHE A 98 2.18 -0.37 1.10
CA PHE A 98 3.61 -0.07 1.11
C PHE A 98 4.26 -0.94 2.17
N LEU A 99 4.98 -1.97 1.73
CA LEU A 99 5.64 -2.88 2.63
C LEU A 99 6.92 -2.26 3.15
N GLU A 100 7.02 -2.14 4.46
CA GLU A 100 8.23 -1.76 5.20
C GLU A 100 8.80 -3.00 5.87
N GLY A 101 10.13 -3.14 5.82
CA GLY A 101 10.89 -4.10 6.60
C GLY A 101 11.78 -3.38 7.60
N ARG A 102 11.93 -3.94 8.80
CA ARG A 102 13.00 -3.56 9.73
C ARG A 102 13.58 -4.79 10.41
N VAL A 103 14.87 -4.77 10.72
CA VAL A 103 15.55 -5.84 11.46
C VAL A 103 16.33 -5.30 12.65
N GLN A 104 16.45 -6.12 13.69
CA GLN A 104 17.27 -5.85 14.87
C GLN A 104 17.82 -7.17 15.43
N GLY A 105 19.10 -7.46 15.18
CA GLY A 105 19.65 -8.79 15.48
C GLY A 105 18.80 -9.87 14.79
N GLU A 106 18.38 -10.88 15.53
CA GLU A 106 17.51 -11.97 15.04
C GLU A 106 16.00 -11.63 15.08
N SER A 107 15.63 -10.35 15.21
CA SER A 107 14.24 -9.91 15.18
C SER A 107 13.94 -9.17 13.89
N TYR A 108 12.73 -9.34 13.36
CA TYR A 108 12.25 -8.57 12.22
C TYR A 108 10.84 -8.06 12.44
N ILE A 109 10.46 -7.05 11.66
CA ILE A 109 9.07 -6.65 11.45
C ILE A 109 8.84 -6.40 9.96
N LEU A 110 7.70 -6.89 9.45
CA LEU A 110 7.20 -6.57 8.12
C LEU A 110 5.82 -5.93 8.24
N LEU A 111 5.71 -4.67 7.81
CA LEU A 111 4.52 -3.85 7.96
C LEU A 111 4.01 -3.38 6.59
N PRO A 112 2.88 -3.92 6.11
CA PRO A 112 2.11 -3.26 5.07
C PRO A 112 1.46 -1.98 5.62
N HIS A 113 1.98 -0.81 5.27
CA HIS A 113 1.33 0.47 5.48
C HIS A 113 0.27 0.69 4.39
N LEU A 114 -0.93 1.11 4.78
CA LEU A 114 -2.06 1.31 3.89
C LEU A 114 -2.38 2.78 3.76
N SER A 115 -2.39 3.27 2.52
CA SER A 115 -2.75 4.65 2.20
C SER A 115 -3.71 4.72 1.03
N ASN A 116 -4.70 5.60 1.14
CA ASN A 116 -5.62 5.99 0.07
C ASN A 116 -5.55 7.51 -0.21
N MET A 117 -4.55 8.20 0.36
CA MET A 117 -4.42 9.66 0.29
C MET A 117 -2.96 10.06 0.06
N GLU A 118 -2.74 11.01 -0.85
CA GLU A 118 -1.45 11.66 -1.06
C GLU A 118 -1.50 13.11 -0.59
N LEU A 119 -0.43 13.57 0.03
CA LEU A 119 -0.22 14.97 0.37
C LEU A 119 0.10 15.76 -0.91
N LYS A 120 -0.44 16.97 -1.01
CA LYS A 120 -0.04 17.92 -2.05
C LYS A 120 1.25 18.60 -1.61
N ASN A 121 2.22 18.72 -2.52
CA ASN A 121 3.41 19.52 -2.27
C ASN A 121 2.98 20.97 -1.99
N ALA A 122 3.42 21.53 -0.85
CA ALA A 122 3.11 22.90 -0.45
C ALA A 122 3.92 23.98 -1.23
N ALA A 123 4.68 23.60 -2.26
CA ALA A 123 5.47 24.54 -3.04
C ALA A 123 4.61 25.28 -4.09
N GLY A 124 4.20 26.52 -3.77
CA GLY A 124 4.02 27.58 -4.78
C GLY A 124 2.61 28.12 -5.05
N LYS A 125 1.91 28.61 -4.03
CA LYS A 125 1.03 29.80 -4.17
C LYS A 125 1.54 30.91 -3.24
N ASP A 126 2.79 31.30 -3.43
CA ASP A 126 3.24 32.63 -3.01
C ASP A 126 3.21 33.50 -4.26
N SER A 127 2.07 34.18 -4.46
CA SER A 127 1.97 35.34 -5.33
C SER A 127 2.79 36.46 -4.71
N ARG A 128 3.94 36.78 -5.33
CA ARG A 128 4.58 38.08 -5.17
C ARG A 128 3.70 39.17 -5.74
#